data_AF-A0A091UFX5-F1
#
_entry.id   AF-A0A091UFX5-F1
#
_cell.length_a   1.000
_cell.length_b   1.000
_cell.length_c   1.000
_cell.angle_alpha   90.00
_cell.angle_beta   90.00
_cell.angle_gamma   90.00
#
_symmetry.space_group_name_H-M   'P 1'
#
loop_
_entity.id
_entity.type
_entity.pdbx_description
1 polymer ?
#
loop_
_entity_poly.entity_id
_entity_poly.type
_entity_poly.pdbx_seq_one_letter_code
_entity_poly.pdbx_strand_id
1 'polypeptide(L)'
;RLLSLFQFPFGRRLPCDIYWHGVSFHDNDIFSGQVNKFPGMTEMVRKITLSRAVRTMQDLFPLEYNFYPRSWILPEEFPLFVAEVRMMKDSDPSWKPTFIVKPDGGCQGDGIYLIKDPSDIRLTGSIQSRPAVVQEYICKPLLVDKLKFDIRLYVLLKSLEPLEIYIAKDGLSRFCTEPYQEPTLKNLHQVFMHLTNYSLNIHSGNFIHSDNVNTGSKRTFSSILCRLSSRGADVKKLWSDIISLVIKTIIALTPELKVYYQSDIPAGKPGPTCFQILGFDILLMKNLKPMLLEVNANPSMRIEHEQELSPGVFENVPSPVDEEVKVAVIRDTLRLVDPQKKKR
;
A
#
# COMPACT_ATOMS: atom_id res chain seq x y z
N ARG A 1 15.05 2.27 -24.78
CA ARG A 1 16.06 1.57 -25.62
C ARG A 1 16.73 0.36 -24.95
N LEU A 2 16.61 0.13 -23.63
CA LEU A 2 17.31 -0.97 -22.92
C LEU A 2 16.60 -2.34 -22.95
N LEU A 3 15.37 -2.39 -23.42
CA LEU A 3 14.59 -3.62 -23.58
C LEU A 3 14.18 -3.66 -25.05
N SER A 4 14.55 -4.71 -25.78
CA SER A 4 14.22 -4.90 -27.20
C SER A 4 12.74 -5.26 -27.39
N LEU A 5 11.84 -4.51 -26.77
CA LEU A 5 10.40 -4.70 -26.77
C LEU A 5 9.75 -3.77 -27.80
N PHE A 6 8.76 -4.29 -28.51
CA PHE A 6 7.89 -3.50 -29.39
C PHE A 6 6.56 -3.25 -28.68
N GLN A 7 6.18 -1.98 -28.54
CA GLN A 7 4.94 -1.59 -27.89
C GLN A 7 3.80 -1.41 -28.89
N PHE A 8 2.59 -1.81 -28.49
CA PHE A 8 1.36 -1.65 -29.27
C PHE A 8 0.30 -0.94 -28.40
N PRO A 9 0.42 0.37 -28.17
CA PRO A 9 -0.43 1.09 -27.21
C PRO A 9 -1.91 1.16 -27.63
N PHE A 10 -2.19 1.06 -28.92
CA PHE A 10 -3.55 1.04 -29.49
C PHE A 10 -4.06 -0.39 -29.74
N GLY A 11 -3.40 -1.40 -29.16
CA GLY A 11 -3.69 -2.81 -29.38
C GLY A 11 -3.12 -3.35 -30.70
N ARG A 12 -3.25 -4.67 -30.88
CA ARG A 12 -2.85 -5.40 -32.09
C ARG A 12 -3.72 -6.67 -32.24
N ARG A 13 -3.97 -7.11 -33.47
CA ARG A 13 -4.70 -8.36 -33.77
C ARG A 13 -3.92 -9.64 -33.44
N LEU A 14 -2.59 -9.59 -33.54
CA LEU A 14 -1.74 -10.73 -33.21
C LEU A 14 -1.48 -10.77 -31.70
N PRO A 15 -1.32 -11.97 -31.11
CA PRO A 15 -0.98 -12.11 -29.70
C PRO A 15 0.28 -11.34 -29.32
N CYS A 16 0.29 -10.81 -28.09
CA CYS A 16 1.44 -10.17 -27.47
C CYS A 16 2.12 -11.14 -26.50
N ASP A 17 3.43 -10.99 -26.32
CA ASP A 17 4.15 -11.72 -25.27
C ASP A 17 3.75 -11.25 -23.86
N ILE A 18 3.46 -9.95 -23.72
CA ILE A 18 3.09 -9.28 -22.47
C ILE A 18 1.90 -8.35 -22.74
N TYR A 19 0.85 -8.50 -21.94
CA TYR A 19 -0.33 -7.65 -21.90
C TYR A 19 -0.29 -6.79 -20.64
N TRP A 20 -0.35 -5.47 -20.80
CA TRP A 20 -0.24 -4.52 -19.70
C TRP A 20 -1.53 -3.73 -19.53
N HIS A 21 -2.31 -4.09 -18.51
CA HIS A 21 -3.57 -3.45 -18.13
C HIS A 21 -3.38 -2.49 -16.95
N GLY A 22 -4.15 -1.40 -16.94
CA GLY A 22 -4.11 -0.40 -15.87
C GLY A 22 -4.71 -0.89 -14.55
N VAL A 23 -5.91 -1.50 -14.61
CA VAL A 23 -6.74 -1.78 -13.41
C VAL A 23 -7.04 -3.27 -13.27
N SER A 24 -7.76 -3.86 -14.22
CA SER A 24 -8.07 -5.29 -14.29
C SER A 24 -8.06 -5.74 -15.75
N PHE A 25 -8.15 -7.05 -15.96
CA PHE A 25 -8.49 -7.63 -17.25
C PHE A 25 -9.65 -8.60 -17.04
N HIS A 26 -10.59 -8.59 -17.98
CA HIS A 26 -11.69 -9.55 -18.09
C HIS A 26 -11.74 -10.12 -19.51
N ASP A 27 -10.60 -10.02 -20.20
CA ASP A 27 -10.49 -10.28 -21.62
C ASP A 27 -10.36 -11.78 -21.84
N ASN A 28 -11.50 -12.41 -22.17
CA ASN A 28 -11.58 -13.82 -22.50
C ASN A 28 -10.81 -14.17 -23.79
N ASP A 29 -10.33 -13.16 -24.53
CA ASP A 29 -9.63 -13.35 -25.80
C ASP A 29 -8.09 -13.45 -25.63
N ILE A 30 -7.58 -13.39 -24.39
CA ILE A 30 -6.16 -13.63 -24.10
C ILE A 30 -5.92 -15.12 -23.85
N PHE A 31 -5.53 -15.86 -24.88
CA PHE A 31 -5.30 -17.32 -24.79
C PHE A 31 -3.83 -17.72 -24.56
N SER A 32 -2.90 -16.75 -24.52
CA SER A 32 -1.46 -17.00 -24.38
C SER A 32 -0.72 -15.76 -23.86
N GLY A 33 0.59 -15.90 -23.59
CA GLY A 33 1.43 -14.80 -23.12
C GLY A 33 1.28 -14.54 -21.62
N GLN A 34 1.68 -13.35 -21.19
CA GLN A 34 1.68 -12.94 -19.79
C GLN A 34 0.86 -11.68 -19.56
N VAL A 35 0.13 -11.61 -18.45
CA VAL A 35 -0.68 -10.43 -18.09
C VAL A 35 -0.23 -9.84 -16.74
N ASN A 36 -0.18 -8.52 -16.65
CA ASN A 36 0.32 -7.80 -15.46
C ASN A 36 -0.69 -7.70 -14.29
N LYS A 37 -1.66 -8.63 -14.20
CA LYS A 37 -2.71 -8.68 -13.18
C LYS A 37 -3.01 -10.12 -12.80
N PHE A 38 -3.27 -10.38 -11.52
CA PHE A 38 -3.91 -11.61 -11.06
C PHE A 38 -5.43 -11.40 -10.95
N PRO A 39 -6.25 -12.35 -11.44
CA PRO A 39 -7.67 -12.42 -11.11
C PRO A 39 -7.91 -12.35 -9.60
N GLY A 40 -8.87 -11.53 -9.18
CA GLY A 40 -9.23 -11.36 -7.77
C GLY A 40 -8.26 -10.50 -6.93
N MET A 41 -7.08 -10.10 -7.42
CA MET A 41 -6.11 -9.35 -6.59
C MET A 41 -6.68 -8.02 -6.07
N THR A 42 -7.37 -7.25 -6.92
CA THR A 42 -8.00 -5.98 -6.52
C THR A 42 -9.00 -6.19 -5.37
N GLU A 43 -9.69 -7.33 -5.36
CA GLU A 43 -10.71 -7.68 -4.38
C GLU A 43 -10.05 -8.15 -3.08
N MET A 44 -8.97 -8.93 -3.20
CA MET A 44 -8.16 -9.43 -2.09
C MET A 44 -7.49 -8.33 -1.28
N VAL A 45 -7.05 -7.24 -1.95
CA VAL A 45 -6.36 -6.14 -1.27
C VAL A 45 -7.29 -5.01 -0.82
N ARG A 46 -8.62 -5.15 -0.98
CA ARG A 46 -9.57 -4.23 -0.33
C ARG A 46 -9.41 -4.31 1.18
N LYS A 47 -9.73 -3.22 1.87
CA LYS A 47 -9.39 -3.07 3.30
C LYS A 47 -10.02 -4.16 4.13
N ILE A 48 -11.28 -4.50 3.88
CA ILE A 48 -11.99 -5.56 4.58
C ILE A 48 -11.37 -6.93 4.28
N THR A 49 -11.20 -7.29 3.02
CA THR A 49 -10.66 -8.61 2.62
C THR A 49 -9.23 -8.81 3.11
N LEU A 50 -8.36 -7.80 2.94
CA LEU A 50 -7.00 -7.79 3.47
C LEU A 50 -7.01 -7.92 5.00
N SER A 51 -7.89 -7.18 5.69
CA SER A 51 -8.00 -7.29 7.15
C SER A 51 -8.44 -8.68 7.58
N ARG A 52 -9.39 -9.32 6.89
CA ARG A 52 -9.81 -10.69 7.18
C ARG A 52 -8.65 -11.66 7.02
N ALA A 53 -7.99 -11.66 5.86
CA ALA A 53 -6.88 -12.57 5.56
C ALA A 53 -5.73 -12.42 6.58
N VAL A 54 -5.32 -11.19 6.89
CA VAL A 54 -4.23 -10.94 7.84
C VAL A 54 -4.65 -11.28 9.27
N ARG A 55 -5.88 -10.95 9.70
CA ARG A 55 -6.37 -11.28 11.04
C ARG A 55 -6.52 -12.78 11.25
N THR A 56 -6.99 -13.53 10.26
CA THR A 56 -6.99 -15.00 10.33
C THR A 56 -5.60 -15.55 10.61
N MET A 57 -4.56 -14.99 9.96
CA MET A 57 -3.18 -15.38 10.23
C MET A 57 -2.66 -14.87 11.59
N GLN A 58 -3.16 -13.75 12.10
CA GLN A 58 -2.87 -13.27 13.46
C GLN A 58 -3.43 -14.20 14.53
N ASP A 59 -4.63 -14.73 14.33
CA ASP A 59 -5.26 -15.67 15.27
C ASP A 59 -4.51 -17.01 15.29
N LEU A 60 -4.06 -17.48 14.12
CA LEU A 60 -3.30 -18.73 13.99
C LEU A 60 -1.83 -18.59 14.44
N PHE A 61 -1.19 -17.45 14.14
CA PHE A 61 0.24 -17.22 14.33
C PHE A 61 0.51 -15.81 14.91
N PRO A 62 0.10 -15.53 16.15
CA PRO A 62 0.09 -14.18 16.72
C PRO A 62 1.48 -13.54 16.82
N LEU A 63 2.52 -14.33 17.08
CA LEU A 63 3.90 -13.83 17.14
C LEU A 63 4.45 -13.49 15.74
N GLU A 64 4.01 -14.21 14.71
CA GLU A 64 4.50 -14.05 13.34
C GLU A 64 3.81 -12.91 12.60
N TYR A 65 2.53 -12.64 12.92
CA TYR A 65 1.67 -11.67 12.26
C TYR A 65 1.39 -10.41 13.11
N ASN A 66 2.24 -10.10 14.09
CA ASN A 66 2.09 -8.92 14.94
C ASN A 66 2.37 -7.56 14.24
N PHE A 67 2.49 -7.52 12.92
CA PHE A 67 2.80 -6.35 12.09
C PHE A 67 1.56 -5.66 11.51
N TYR A 68 0.36 -6.06 11.91
CA TYR A 68 -0.91 -5.44 11.51
C TYR A 68 -1.65 -4.94 12.75
N PRO A 69 -2.08 -3.67 12.82
CA PRO A 69 -2.77 -3.16 13.99
C PRO A 69 -4.13 -3.84 14.18
N ARG A 70 -4.58 -3.95 15.44
CA ARG A 70 -5.88 -4.53 15.75
C ARG A 70 -6.98 -3.79 14.99
N SER A 71 -7.90 -4.55 14.40
CA SER A 71 -8.88 -4.03 13.47
C SER A 71 -10.23 -4.73 13.61
N TRP A 72 -11.31 -4.00 13.32
CA TRP A 72 -12.70 -4.46 13.32
C TRP A 72 -13.38 -4.03 12.02
N ILE A 73 -14.29 -4.84 11.50
CA ILE A 73 -15.00 -4.68 10.24
C ILE A 73 -16.41 -4.22 10.55
N LEU A 74 -16.78 -3.06 10.03
CA LEU A 74 -18.10 -2.47 10.22
C LEU A 74 -18.97 -2.68 8.98
N PRO A 75 -20.30 -2.82 9.16
CA PRO A 75 -21.04 -2.71 10.43
C PRO A 75 -21.05 -3.98 11.30
N GLU A 76 -20.59 -5.12 10.77
CA GLU A 76 -20.81 -6.46 11.36
C GLU A 76 -20.18 -6.63 12.76
N GLU A 77 -18.98 -6.12 12.96
CA GLU A 77 -18.22 -6.24 14.21
C GLU A 77 -18.35 -5.00 15.09
N PHE A 78 -19.28 -4.07 14.80
CA PHE A 78 -19.50 -2.89 15.65
C PHE A 78 -19.77 -3.25 17.12
N PRO A 79 -20.66 -4.21 17.45
CA PRO A 79 -20.90 -4.59 18.85
C PRO A 79 -19.65 -5.16 19.54
N LEU A 80 -18.84 -5.93 18.81
CA LEU A 80 -17.58 -6.51 19.31
C LEU A 80 -16.55 -5.41 19.60
N PHE A 81 -16.39 -4.46 18.68
CA PHE A 81 -15.52 -3.30 18.85
C PHE A 81 -15.89 -2.51 20.12
N VAL A 82 -17.17 -2.21 20.33
CA VAL A 82 -17.64 -1.49 21.52
C VAL A 82 -17.34 -2.27 22.80
N ALA A 83 -17.64 -3.58 22.81
CA ALA A 83 -17.43 -4.43 23.98
C ALA A 83 -15.95 -4.53 24.34
N GLU A 84 -15.07 -4.76 23.36
CA GLU A 84 -13.64 -4.92 23.58
C GLU A 84 -12.99 -3.61 24.07
N VAL A 85 -13.34 -2.47 23.46
CA VAL A 85 -12.85 -1.16 23.90
C VAL A 85 -13.29 -0.87 25.34
N ARG A 86 -14.53 -1.21 25.70
CA ARG A 86 -15.01 -1.05 27.07
C ARG A 86 -14.23 -1.92 28.05
N MET A 87 -14.06 -3.21 27.75
CA MET A 87 -13.30 -4.13 28.61
C MET A 87 -11.85 -3.69 28.81
N MET A 88 -11.21 -3.18 27.76
CA MET A 88 -9.84 -2.69 27.83
C MET A 88 -9.73 -1.39 28.66
N LYS A 89 -10.69 -0.47 28.54
CA LYS A 89 -10.76 0.73 29.40
C LYS A 89 -11.02 0.40 30.86
N ASP A 90 -11.86 -0.60 31.13
CA ASP A 90 -12.17 -1.06 32.49
C ASP A 90 -10.96 -1.75 33.15
N SER A 91 -10.14 -2.47 32.37
CA SER A 91 -8.93 -3.14 32.86
C SER A 91 -7.71 -2.23 32.96
N ASP A 92 -7.56 -1.26 32.06
CA ASP A 92 -6.52 -0.24 32.11
C ASP A 92 -7.12 1.16 31.86
N PRO A 93 -7.47 1.90 32.93
CA PRO A 93 -7.99 3.27 32.82
C PRO A 93 -7.00 4.27 32.20
N SER A 94 -5.72 3.93 32.13
CA SER A 94 -4.70 4.77 31.48
C SER A 94 -4.66 4.58 29.95
N TRP A 95 -5.28 3.50 29.44
CA TRP A 95 -5.36 3.21 28.02
C TRP A 95 -6.27 4.21 27.31
N LYS A 96 -5.65 5.10 26.52
CA LYS A 96 -6.31 6.15 25.74
C LYS A 96 -6.11 5.90 24.25
N PRO A 97 -6.79 4.89 23.67
CA PRO A 97 -6.59 4.54 22.28
C PRO A 97 -7.08 5.66 21.36
N THR A 98 -6.53 5.68 20.16
CA THR A 98 -7.10 6.40 19.02
C THR A 98 -7.31 5.37 17.93
N PHE A 99 -8.41 5.47 17.21
CA PHE A 99 -8.72 4.59 16.09
C PHE A 99 -8.80 5.40 14.80
N ILE A 100 -8.49 4.74 13.69
CA ILE A 100 -8.65 5.25 12.35
C ILE A 100 -9.75 4.46 11.65
N VAL A 101 -10.74 5.17 11.12
CA VAL A 101 -11.83 4.59 10.34
C VAL A 101 -11.48 4.74 8.87
N LYS A 102 -11.51 3.62 8.14
CA LYS A 102 -11.16 3.55 6.72
C LYS A 102 -12.29 2.91 5.93
N PRO A 103 -13.02 3.65 5.08
CA PRO A 103 -14.05 3.08 4.21
C PRO A 103 -13.46 2.05 3.25
N ASP A 104 -14.17 0.95 3.01
CA ASP A 104 -13.64 -0.15 2.17
C ASP A 104 -13.43 0.29 0.71
N GLY A 105 -14.43 0.96 0.13
CA GLY A 105 -14.39 1.48 -1.24
C GLY A 105 -13.67 2.83 -1.42
N GLY A 106 -13.12 3.41 -0.35
CA GLY A 106 -12.39 4.69 -0.44
C GLY A 106 -10.96 4.51 -0.98
N CYS A 107 -10.46 5.48 -1.75
CA CYS A 107 -9.06 5.58 -2.13
C CYS A 107 -8.52 6.97 -1.76
N GLN A 108 -7.20 7.16 -1.85
CA GLN A 108 -6.58 8.50 -1.75
C GLN A 108 -6.79 9.25 -0.41
N GLY A 109 -7.24 8.56 0.64
CA GLY A 109 -7.54 9.16 1.94
C GLY A 109 -8.99 9.63 2.11
N ASP A 110 -9.83 9.47 1.09
CA ASP A 110 -11.23 9.92 1.15
C ASP A 110 -12.04 9.14 2.20
N GLY A 111 -12.80 9.88 3.00
CA GLY A 111 -13.60 9.37 4.10
C GLY A 111 -12.82 8.76 5.27
N ILE A 112 -11.49 8.94 5.32
CA ILE A 112 -10.68 8.51 6.47
C ILE A 112 -10.74 9.56 7.58
N TYR A 113 -11.01 9.12 8.80
CA TYR A 113 -11.03 9.99 9.98
C TYR A 113 -10.56 9.25 11.24
N LEU A 114 -10.22 10.02 12.26
CA LEU A 114 -9.80 9.51 13.57
C LEU A 114 -10.91 9.68 14.61
N ILE A 115 -10.99 8.73 15.54
CA ILE A 115 -11.92 8.72 16.67
C ILE A 115 -11.19 8.32 17.96
N LYS A 116 -11.77 8.66 19.11
CA LYS A 116 -11.26 8.19 20.42
C LYS A 116 -12.25 7.30 21.16
N ASP A 117 -13.52 7.34 20.78
CA ASP A 117 -14.55 6.49 21.35
C ASP A 117 -15.41 5.82 20.27
N PRO A 118 -15.84 4.57 20.44
CA PRO A 118 -16.77 3.92 19.52
C PRO A 118 -18.07 4.68 19.28
N SER A 119 -18.53 5.49 20.24
CA SER A 119 -19.71 6.34 20.08
C SER A 119 -19.52 7.45 19.05
N ASP A 120 -18.28 7.92 18.82
CA ASP A 120 -17.95 8.97 17.86
C ASP A 120 -18.36 8.57 16.43
N ILE A 121 -18.34 7.27 16.11
CA ILE A 121 -18.68 6.78 14.77
C ILE A 121 -20.18 6.97 14.47
N ARG A 122 -21.05 6.98 15.49
CA ARG A 122 -22.49 7.19 15.29
C ARG A 122 -22.83 8.64 14.95
N LEU A 123 -21.98 9.58 15.37
CA LEU A 123 -22.18 11.02 15.16
C LEU A 123 -21.90 11.46 13.71
N THR A 124 -21.14 10.67 12.94
CA THR A 124 -20.76 10.99 11.56
C THR A 124 -21.75 10.48 10.49
N GLY A 125 -22.87 9.85 10.90
CA GLY A 125 -23.95 9.42 10.00
C GLY A 125 -23.57 8.33 8.98
N SER A 126 -22.34 7.81 9.00
CA SER A 126 -21.76 7.00 7.91
C SER A 126 -21.90 5.48 8.05
N ILE A 127 -22.30 4.95 9.22
CA ILE A 127 -22.24 3.50 9.50
C ILE A 127 -23.42 2.72 8.93
N GLN A 128 -24.62 3.31 8.83
CA GLN A 128 -25.80 2.53 8.45
C GLN A 128 -25.78 2.04 6.99
N SER A 129 -24.84 2.50 6.14
CA SER A 129 -24.80 2.07 4.73
C SER A 129 -23.42 1.79 4.11
N ARG A 130 -22.28 2.05 4.78
CA ARG A 130 -20.95 1.92 4.14
C ARG A 130 -20.00 1.00 4.92
N PRO A 131 -19.58 -0.14 4.32
CA PRO A 131 -18.57 -1.02 4.91
C PRO A 131 -17.24 -0.30 5.16
N ALA A 132 -16.64 -0.55 6.32
CA ALA A 132 -15.39 0.10 6.74
C ALA A 132 -14.55 -0.81 7.64
N VAL A 133 -13.26 -0.49 7.74
CA VAL A 133 -12.36 -1.04 8.75
C VAL A 133 -12.07 0.04 9.78
N VAL A 134 -12.36 -0.25 11.05
CA VAL A 134 -11.84 0.49 12.19
C VAL A 134 -10.56 -0.18 12.63
N GLN A 135 -9.49 0.58 12.80
CA GLN A 135 -8.18 0.04 13.15
C GLN A 135 -7.54 0.88 14.25
N GLU A 136 -6.78 0.26 15.15
CA GLU A 136 -5.96 0.99 16.12
C GLU A 136 -4.96 1.89 15.39
N TYR A 137 -4.94 3.17 15.76
CA TYR A 137 -4.06 4.15 15.17
C TYR A 137 -2.66 4.07 15.80
N ILE A 138 -1.64 4.04 14.96
CA ILE A 138 -0.24 4.03 15.40
C ILE A 138 0.15 5.45 15.86
N CYS A 139 0.05 5.70 17.18
CA CYS A 139 0.33 7.01 17.79
C CYS A 139 1.82 7.38 17.90
N LYS A 140 2.72 6.40 17.79
CA LYS A 140 4.17 6.61 17.95
C LYS A 140 4.93 6.19 16.68
N PRO A 141 4.67 6.85 15.53
CA PRO A 141 5.43 6.60 14.31
C PRO A 141 6.87 7.08 14.46
N LEU A 142 7.76 6.53 13.65
CA LEU A 142 9.06 7.13 13.39
C LEU A 142 8.84 8.47 12.69
N LEU A 143 9.54 9.50 13.15
CA LEU A 143 9.47 10.83 12.57
C LEU A 143 10.81 11.19 11.93
N VAL A 144 10.75 11.84 10.79
CA VAL A 144 11.90 12.47 10.14
C VAL A 144 11.55 13.94 9.95
N ASP A 145 12.39 14.82 10.47
CA ASP A 145 12.15 16.27 10.48
C ASP A 145 10.83 16.66 11.17
N LYS A 146 10.46 15.92 12.23
CA LYS A 146 9.18 16.02 12.98
C LYS A 146 7.93 15.65 12.16
N LEU A 147 8.08 15.22 10.92
CA LEU A 147 6.98 14.83 10.05
C LEU A 147 6.76 13.32 10.11
N LYS A 148 5.48 12.93 10.12
CA LYS A 148 5.07 11.53 9.91
C LYS A 148 5.24 11.19 8.43
N PHE A 149 5.65 9.97 8.14
CA PHE A 149 5.76 9.49 6.76
C PHE A 149 5.41 8.01 6.69
N ASP A 150 5.02 7.55 5.51
CA ASP A 150 4.90 6.12 5.22
C ASP A 150 5.79 5.75 4.03
N ILE A 151 6.02 4.45 3.87
CA ILE A 151 6.86 3.88 2.81
C ILE A 151 5.95 3.16 1.82
N ARG A 152 5.94 3.64 0.58
CA ARG A 152 5.44 2.93 -0.59
C ARG A 152 6.54 2.04 -1.15
N LEU A 153 6.45 0.74 -0.88
CA LEU A 153 7.35 -0.27 -1.42
C LEU A 153 6.70 -1.03 -2.58
N TYR A 154 7.46 -1.26 -3.65
CA TYR A 154 6.97 -1.97 -4.83
C TYR A 154 7.34 -3.45 -4.75
N VAL A 155 6.36 -4.32 -4.93
CA VAL A 155 6.52 -5.78 -4.84
C VAL A 155 5.94 -6.43 -6.09
N LEU A 156 6.76 -7.21 -6.80
CA LEU A 156 6.31 -8.04 -7.91
C LEU A 156 5.95 -9.42 -7.40
N LEU A 157 4.67 -9.77 -7.49
CA LEU A 157 4.22 -11.15 -7.44
C LEU A 157 4.36 -11.74 -8.84
N LYS A 158 5.32 -12.64 -9.04
CA LYS A 158 5.62 -13.22 -10.37
C LYS A 158 4.86 -14.52 -10.63
N SER A 159 4.60 -15.30 -9.59
CA SER A 159 3.90 -16.58 -9.70
C SER A 159 3.26 -16.95 -8.35
N LEU A 160 2.16 -17.70 -8.40
CA LEU A 160 1.50 -18.31 -7.23
C LEU A 160 1.90 -19.78 -7.02
N GLU A 161 2.41 -20.44 -8.06
CA GLU A 161 2.80 -21.85 -8.03
C GLU A 161 3.97 -22.11 -9.02
N PRO A 162 5.22 -22.25 -8.53
CA PRO A 162 5.64 -21.97 -7.16
C PRO A 162 5.45 -20.48 -6.82
N LEU A 163 5.29 -20.16 -5.53
CA LEU A 163 5.16 -18.78 -5.07
C LEU A 163 6.48 -18.02 -5.29
N GLU A 164 6.46 -17.01 -6.16
CA GLU A 164 7.62 -16.19 -6.49
C GLU A 164 7.34 -14.71 -6.22
N ILE A 165 8.11 -14.11 -5.30
CA ILE A 165 7.94 -12.73 -4.84
C ILE A 165 9.28 -12.00 -5.01
N TYR A 166 9.26 -10.82 -5.62
CA TYR A 166 10.42 -9.94 -5.77
C TYR A 166 10.10 -8.58 -5.16
N ILE A 167 10.99 -8.09 -4.31
CA ILE A 167 10.82 -6.80 -3.62
C ILE A 167 11.79 -5.81 -4.25
N ALA A 168 11.28 -4.64 -4.64
CA ALA A 168 12.13 -3.58 -5.18
C ALA A 168 13.18 -3.15 -4.13
N LYS A 169 14.40 -2.86 -4.60
CA LYS A 169 15.50 -2.43 -3.71
C LYS A 169 15.26 -1.06 -3.07
N ASP A 170 14.32 -0.29 -3.61
CA ASP A 170 13.96 1.03 -3.12
C ASP A 170 12.44 1.26 -3.25
N GLY A 171 11.97 2.32 -2.63
CA GLY A 171 10.57 2.76 -2.63
C GLY A 171 10.47 4.27 -2.42
N LEU A 172 9.24 4.74 -2.21
CA LEU A 172 8.97 6.15 -1.94
C LEU A 172 8.60 6.35 -0.48
N SER A 173 9.26 7.28 0.19
CA SER A 173 8.85 7.79 1.50
C SER A 173 7.99 9.03 1.30
N ARG A 174 6.73 8.98 1.74
CA ARG A 174 5.73 10.04 1.53
C ARG A 174 5.44 10.73 2.86
N PHE A 175 5.68 12.02 2.91
CA PHE A 175 5.60 12.80 4.13
C PHE A 175 4.27 13.53 4.25
N CYS A 176 3.77 13.57 5.49
CA CYS A 176 2.85 14.61 5.93
C CYS A 176 3.49 16.00 5.75
N THR A 177 2.66 17.03 5.59
CA THR A 177 3.16 18.42 5.46
C THR A 177 3.14 19.22 6.75
N GLU A 178 2.51 18.69 7.80
CA GLU A 178 2.47 19.33 9.12
C GLU A 178 3.25 18.52 10.18
N PRO A 179 3.95 19.18 11.12
CA PRO A 179 4.65 18.52 12.23
C PRO A 179 3.72 17.62 13.04
N TYR A 180 4.14 16.37 13.23
CA TYR A 180 3.34 15.38 13.92
C TYR A 180 3.22 15.69 15.42
N GLN A 181 1.99 15.56 15.92
CA GLN A 181 1.68 15.50 17.35
C GLN A 181 0.85 14.25 17.61
N GLU A 182 0.98 13.66 18.80
CA GLU A 182 0.13 12.53 19.18
C GLU A 182 -1.36 12.95 19.16
N PRO A 183 -2.29 12.06 18.76
CA PRO A 183 -3.69 12.42 18.62
C PRO A 183 -4.34 12.85 19.93
N THR A 184 -5.05 13.97 19.90
CA THR A 184 -5.88 14.56 20.94
C THR A 184 -7.18 15.02 20.31
N LEU A 185 -8.25 15.25 21.10
CA LEU A 185 -9.51 15.76 20.56
C LEU A 185 -9.36 17.08 19.79
N LYS A 186 -8.29 17.85 20.07
CA LYS A 186 -7.99 19.13 19.42
C LYS A 186 -7.34 18.98 18.04
N ASN A 187 -6.74 17.83 17.70
CA ASN A 187 -6.01 17.65 16.45
C ASN A 187 -6.49 16.47 15.59
N LEU A 188 -7.49 15.68 16.00
CA LEU A 188 -8.00 14.55 15.19
C LEU A 188 -8.38 14.93 13.75
N HIS A 189 -8.89 16.16 13.57
CA HIS A 189 -9.32 16.69 12.27
C HIS A 189 -8.15 17.25 11.42
N GLN A 190 -6.94 17.35 11.98
CA GLN A 190 -5.75 17.87 11.29
C GLN A 190 -5.14 16.79 10.39
N VAL A 191 -5.77 16.55 9.25
CA VAL A 191 -5.42 15.47 8.32
C VAL A 191 -3.99 15.54 7.80
N PHE A 192 -3.44 16.74 7.58
CA PHE A 192 -2.09 16.96 7.05
C PHE A 192 -0.94 16.55 7.98
N MET A 193 -1.19 16.31 9.29
CA MET A 193 -0.19 15.69 10.18
C MET A 193 -0.42 14.20 10.37
N HIS A 194 -1.63 13.70 10.13
CA HIS A 194 -2.01 12.33 10.46
C HIS A 194 -2.07 11.38 9.26
N LEU A 195 -2.34 11.87 8.05
CA LEU A 195 -2.51 11.09 6.83
C LEU A 195 -1.39 11.42 5.84
N THR A 196 -0.65 10.41 5.40
CA THR A 196 0.54 10.55 4.54
C THR A 196 0.22 10.46 3.04
N ASN A 197 -1.07 10.34 2.69
CA ASN A 197 -1.51 10.20 1.31
C ASN A 197 -1.01 11.39 0.47
N TYR A 198 -0.31 11.10 -0.62
CA TYR A 198 0.19 12.11 -1.55
C TYR A 198 -0.93 12.98 -2.12
N SER A 199 -2.03 12.37 -2.53
CA SER A 199 -3.24 13.03 -3.06
C SER A 199 -3.83 14.06 -2.11
N LEU A 200 -3.67 13.88 -0.79
CA LEU A 200 -4.08 14.87 0.19
C LEU A 200 -3.00 15.95 0.31
N ASN A 201 -1.78 15.52 0.61
CA ASN A 201 -0.69 16.42 1.00
C ASN A 201 -0.23 17.34 -0.12
N ILE A 202 -0.37 16.97 -1.39
CA ILE A 202 -0.01 17.82 -2.54
C ILE A 202 -0.81 19.15 -2.56
N HIS A 203 -2.01 19.15 -2.00
CA HIS A 203 -2.86 20.35 -1.92
C HIS A 203 -2.55 21.22 -0.68
N SER A 204 -1.60 20.80 0.17
CA SER A 204 -1.14 21.62 1.28
C SER A 204 -0.18 22.70 0.77
N GLY A 205 -0.33 23.94 1.24
CA GLY A 205 0.64 25.01 0.97
C GLY A 205 2.06 24.72 1.50
N ASN A 206 2.21 23.72 2.37
CA ASN A 206 3.48 23.26 2.91
C ASN A 206 4.09 22.07 2.16
N PHE A 207 3.51 21.65 1.03
CA PHE A 207 4.08 20.59 0.21
C PHE A 207 5.32 21.07 -0.54
N ILE A 208 6.44 20.39 -0.36
CA ILE A 208 7.71 20.77 -0.97
C ILE A 208 8.04 19.79 -2.08
N HIS A 209 7.89 20.25 -3.32
CA HIS A 209 8.50 19.62 -4.49
C HIS A 209 10.01 19.86 -4.46
N SER A 210 10.80 18.84 -4.80
CA SER A 210 12.26 18.92 -4.76
C SER A 210 12.85 18.23 -5.98
N ASP A 211 13.86 18.86 -6.58
CA ASP A 211 14.65 18.28 -7.66
C ASP A 211 15.65 17.23 -7.17
N ASN A 212 15.84 17.14 -5.84
CA ASN A 212 16.72 16.16 -5.22
C ASN A 212 15.88 15.04 -4.58
N VAL A 213 16.20 13.81 -4.96
CA VAL A 213 15.52 12.58 -4.54
C VAL A 213 15.55 12.31 -3.02
N ASN A 214 16.41 13.03 -2.28
CA ASN A 214 16.60 12.87 -0.84
C ASN A 214 15.89 13.95 0.01
N THR A 215 15.22 14.93 -0.61
CA THR A 215 14.60 16.08 0.07
C THR A 215 13.15 16.31 -0.35
N GLY A 216 12.47 17.27 0.28
CA GLY A 216 11.06 17.57 0.02
C GLY A 216 10.08 16.62 0.73
N SER A 217 8.82 16.66 0.29
CA SER A 217 7.70 15.87 0.88
C SER A 217 7.58 14.46 0.29
N LYS A 218 8.43 14.11 -0.68
CA LYS A 218 8.56 12.77 -1.26
C LYS A 218 10.05 12.47 -1.47
N ARG A 219 10.54 11.38 -0.89
CA ARG A 219 11.96 11.01 -0.88
C ARG A 219 12.13 9.54 -1.23
N THR A 220 13.31 9.12 -1.68
CA THR A 220 13.59 7.67 -1.79
C THR A 220 13.64 7.03 -0.41
N PHE A 221 13.27 5.76 -0.31
CA PHE A 221 13.40 5.03 0.96
C PHE A 221 14.86 4.77 1.32
N SER A 222 15.72 4.56 0.32
CA SER A 222 17.18 4.49 0.50
C SER A 222 17.76 5.72 1.21
N SER A 223 17.24 6.92 0.95
CA SER A 223 17.64 8.14 1.66
C SER A 223 17.34 8.07 3.16
N ILE A 224 16.18 7.53 3.52
CA ILE A 224 15.75 7.34 4.91
C ILE A 224 16.62 6.28 5.58
N LEU A 225 16.87 5.15 4.91
CA LEU A 225 17.77 4.11 5.42
C LEU A 225 19.19 4.65 5.67
N CYS A 226 19.73 5.45 4.75
CA CYS A 226 21.03 6.08 4.93
C CYS A 226 21.06 6.96 6.20
N ARG A 227 20.03 7.80 6.40
CA ARG A 227 19.90 8.66 7.58
C ARG A 227 19.70 7.89 8.89
N LEU A 228 19.03 6.74 8.85
CA LEU A 228 18.87 5.86 10.00
C LEU A 228 20.19 5.17 10.35
N SER A 229 20.89 4.64 9.34
CA SER A 229 22.21 4.03 9.48
C SER A 229 23.22 5.01 10.09
N SER A 230 23.24 6.27 9.62
CA SER A 230 24.13 7.30 10.16
C SER A 230 23.82 7.68 11.61
N ARG A 231 22.66 7.27 12.15
CA ARG A 231 22.24 7.44 13.55
C ARG A 231 22.38 6.14 14.36
N GLY A 232 23.02 5.11 13.82
CA GLY A 232 23.30 3.85 14.50
C GLY A 232 22.15 2.82 14.45
N ALA A 233 21.14 3.01 13.60
CA ALA A 233 20.08 2.02 13.44
C ALA A 233 20.56 0.81 12.64
N ASP A 234 20.11 -0.39 13.03
CA ASP A 234 20.34 -1.61 12.26
C ASP A 234 19.40 -1.69 11.05
N VAL A 235 19.83 -1.07 9.95
CA VAL A 235 19.06 -1.04 8.70
C VAL A 235 18.96 -2.41 8.02
N LYS A 236 19.89 -3.34 8.29
CA LYS A 236 19.84 -4.70 7.73
C LYS A 236 18.72 -5.49 8.39
N LYS A 237 18.61 -5.41 9.72
CA LYS A 237 17.49 -5.99 10.47
C LYS A 237 16.17 -5.36 10.03
N LEU A 238 16.08 -4.04 9.97
CA LEU A 238 14.88 -3.34 9.50
C LEU A 238 14.42 -3.83 8.12
N TRP A 239 15.36 -3.95 7.17
CA TRP A 239 15.05 -4.46 5.83
C TRP A 239 14.58 -5.92 5.86
N SER A 240 15.21 -6.77 6.70
CA SER A 240 14.77 -8.15 6.92
C SER A 240 13.35 -8.22 7.48
N ASP A 241 13.00 -7.35 8.44
CA ASP A 241 11.67 -7.28 9.03
C ASP A 241 10.62 -6.83 8.00
N ILE A 242 10.97 -5.89 7.11
CA ILE A 242 10.12 -5.46 6.00
C ILE A 242 9.90 -6.60 4.99
N ILE A 243 10.96 -7.33 4.62
CA ILE A 243 10.85 -8.50 3.73
C ILE A 243 9.92 -9.55 4.34
N SER A 244 10.09 -9.85 5.63
CA SER A 244 9.25 -10.80 6.37
C SER A 244 7.78 -10.37 6.36
N LEU A 245 7.49 -9.10 6.62
CA LEU A 245 6.15 -8.52 6.56
C LEU A 245 5.52 -8.71 5.17
N VAL A 246 6.24 -8.39 4.09
CA VAL A 246 5.76 -8.53 2.70
C VAL A 246 5.43 -9.99 2.37
N ILE A 247 6.37 -10.91 2.64
CA ILE A 247 6.18 -12.35 2.36
C ILE A 247 4.97 -12.89 3.11
N LYS A 248 4.88 -12.61 4.42
CA LYS A 248 3.77 -13.10 5.26
C LYS A 248 2.42 -12.54 4.84
N THR A 249 2.38 -11.29 4.39
CA THR A 249 1.16 -10.67 3.84
C THR A 249 0.72 -11.38 2.56
N ILE A 250 1.65 -11.67 1.65
CA ILE A 250 1.33 -12.40 0.41
C ILE A 250 0.88 -13.84 0.72
N ILE A 251 1.52 -14.52 1.67
CA ILE A 251 1.10 -15.85 2.14
C ILE A 251 -0.35 -15.82 2.64
N ALA A 252 -0.74 -14.80 3.42
CA ALA A 252 -2.11 -14.66 3.91
C ALA A 252 -3.14 -14.53 2.77
N LEU A 253 -2.78 -13.87 1.67
CA LEU A 253 -3.65 -13.67 0.51
C LEU A 253 -3.67 -14.86 -0.46
N THR A 254 -2.64 -15.71 -0.43
CA THR A 254 -2.40 -16.74 -1.45
C THR A 254 -3.54 -17.76 -1.58
N PRO A 255 -4.15 -18.30 -0.50
CA PRO A 255 -5.20 -19.32 -0.63
C PRO A 255 -6.41 -18.84 -1.42
N GLU A 256 -7.01 -17.71 -1.03
CA GLU A 256 -8.18 -17.14 -1.71
C GLU A 256 -7.83 -16.66 -3.13
N LEU A 257 -6.65 -16.06 -3.32
CA LEU A 257 -6.20 -15.63 -4.63
C LEU A 257 -6.02 -16.80 -5.60
N LYS A 258 -5.57 -17.98 -5.13
CA LYS A 258 -5.51 -19.19 -5.96
C LYS A 258 -6.90 -19.66 -6.41
N VAL A 259 -7.93 -19.50 -5.57
CA VAL A 259 -9.31 -19.82 -5.94
C VAL A 259 -9.79 -18.91 -7.07
N TYR A 260 -9.60 -17.58 -6.94
CA TYR A 260 -9.90 -16.64 -8.03
C TYR A 260 -9.14 -16.95 -9.30
N TYR A 261 -7.83 -17.23 -9.18
CA TYR A 261 -6.99 -17.58 -10.32
C TYR A 261 -7.49 -18.83 -11.06
N GLN A 262 -7.84 -19.89 -10.33
CA GLN A 262 -8.32 -21.14 -10.93
C GLN A 262 -9.73 -21.03 -11.52
N SER A 263 -10.56 -20.15 -10.97
CA SER A 263 -11.89 -19.83 -11.52
C SER A 263 -11.76 -19.19 -12.91
N ASP A 264 -10.90 -18.18 -13.03
CA ASP A 264 -10.80 -17.38 -14.26
C ASP A 264 -9.82 -17.99 -15.27
N ILE A 265 -8.76 -18.65 -14.79
CA ILE A 265 -7.74 -19.32 -15.61
C ILE A 265 -7.58 -20.77 -15.14
N PRO A 266 -8.50 -21.68 -15.53
CA PRO A 266 -8.45 -23.07 -15.09
C PRO A 266 -7.21 -23.82 -15.61
N ALA A 267 -6.65 -24.67 -14.78
CA ALA A 267 -5.52 -25.52 -15.17
C ALA A 267 -5.89 -26.41 -16.37
N GLY A 268 -4.98 -26.50 -17.34
CA GLY A 268 -5.16 -27.33 -18.55
C GLY A 268 -5.99 -26.67 -19.66
N LYS A 269 -6.50 -25.45 -19.47
CA LYS A 269 -7.09 -24.65 -20.56
C LYS A 269 -6.09 -23.60 -21.08
N PRO A 270 -6.14 -23.22 -22.37
CA PRO A 270 -5.38 -22.08 -22.87
C PRO A 270 -5.73 -20.81 -22.09
N GLY A 271 -4.71 -20.06 -21.68
CA GLY A 271 -4.84 -18.83 -20.91
C GLY A 271 -3.49 -18.19 -20.65
N PRO A 272 -3.45 -16.93 -20.19
CA PRO A 272 -2.21 -16.25 -19.90
C PRO A 272 -1.66 -16.71 -18.55
N THR A 273 -0.35 -16.50 -18.32
CA THR A 273 0.18 -16.51 -16.95
C THR A 273 0.18 -15.10 -16.37
N CYS A 274 -0.03 -14.97 -15.07
CA CYS A 274 -0.11 -13.66 -14.42
C CYS A 274 1.18 -13.29 -13.69
N PHE A 275 1.47 -12.00 -13.68
CA PHE A 275 2.39 -11.34 -12.75
C PHE A 275 1.75 -10.02 -12.31
N GLN A 276 2.10 -9.44 -11.18
CA GLN A 276 1.54 -8.15 -10.79
C GLN A 276 2.45 -7.36 -9.88
N ILE A 277 2.56 -6.06 -10.15
CA ILE A 277 3.23 -5.11 -9.26
C ILE A 277 2.22 -4.57 -8.26
N LEU A 278 2.50 -4.78 -6.98
CA LEU A 278 1.74 -4.31 -5.83
C LEU A 278 2.48 -3.15 -5.17
N GLY A 279 1.73 -2.21 -4.60
CA GLY A 279 2.27 -1.14 -3.75
C GLY A 279 1.95 -1.40 -2.30
N PHE A 280 2.95 -1.73 -1.49
CA PHE A 280 2.80 -1.91 -0.06
C PHE A 280 3.00 -0.57 0.65
N ASP A 281 2.07 -0.22 1.54
CA ASP A 281 2.14 0.98 2.36
C ASP A 281 2.53 0.55 3.77
N ILE A 282 3.72 0.94 4.20
CA ILE A 282 4.33 0.48 5.44
C ILE A 282 4.66 1.70 6.30
N LEU A 283 4.27 1.66 7.58
CA LEU A 283 4.65 2.65 8.57
C LEU A 283 5.73 2.09 9.49
N LEU A 284 6.80 2.85 9.72
CA LEU A 284 7.75 2.51 10.76
C LEU A 284 7.29 3.13 12.08
N MET A 285 7.25 2.31 13.15
CA MET A 285 7.06 2.80 14.51
C MET A 285 8.35 3.45 15.04
N LYS A 286 8.26 4.21 16.14
CA LYS A 286 9.41 4.85 16.80
C LYS A 286 10.52 3.86 17.16
N ASN A 287 10.18 2.61 17.46
CA ASN A 287 11.11 1.51 17.73
C ASN A 287 11.59 0.78 16.47
N LEU A 288 11.38 1.35 15.29
CA LEU A 288 11.71 0.80 13.97
C LEU A 288 10.93 -0.47 13.57
N LYS A 289 9.90 -0.87 14.32
CA LYS A 289 9.03 -1.98 13.91
C LYS A 289 8.22 -1.57 12.66
N PRO A 290 8.29 -2.32 11.54
CA PRO A 290 7.45 -2.06 10.38
C PRO A 290 6.02 -2.56 10.63
N MET A 291 5.04 -1.75 10.24
CA MET A 291 3.62 -2.03 10.35
C MET A 291 2.95 -1.88 8.99
N LEU A 292 2.15 -2.86 8.58
CA LEU A 292 1.39 -2.82 7.33
C LEU A 292 0.20 -1.86 7.48
N LEU A 293 0.03 -0.93 6.54
CA LEU A 293 -1.13 -0.04 6.47
C LEU A 293 -2.16 -0.51 5.45
N GLU A 294 -1.71 -0.81 4.23
CA GLU A 294 -2.53 -1.28 3.11
C GLU A 294 -1.66 -1.91 2.01
N VAL A 295 -2.31 -2.62 1.09
CA VAL A 295 -1.70 -3.10 -0.16
C VAL A 295 -2.51 -2.55 -1.33
N ASN A 296 -1.83 -2.01 -2.32
CA ASN A 296 -2.44 -1.41 -3.50
C ASN A 296 -2.20 -2.34 -4.72
N ALA A 297 -3.28 -2.85 -5.32
CA ALA A 297 -3.22 -3.68 -6.53
C ALA A 297 -2.79 -2.90 -7.77
N ASN A 298 -3.01 -1.58 -7.75
CA ASN A 298 -2.82 -0.67 -8.88
C ASN A 298 -2.02 0.56 -8.44
N PRO A 299 -0.76 0.40 -7.96
CA PRO A 299 0.03 1.56 -7.53
C PRO A 299 0.29 2.49 -8.72
N SER A 300 0.16 3.80 -8.51
CA SER A 300 0.45 4.79 -9.56
C SER A 300 1.89 4.67 -10.05
N MET A 301 2.05 4.56 -11.37
CA MET A 301 3.34 4.53 -12.07
C MET A 301 3.64 5.84 -12.81
N ARG A 302 2.86 6.91 -12.58
CA ARG A 302 3.16 8.23 -13.14
C ARG A 302 4.49 8.75 -12.58
N ILE A 303 5.34 9.29 -13.44
CA ILE A 303 6.63 9.90 -13.07
C ILE A 303 6.58 11.43 -13.09
N GLU A 304 5.40 11.99 -13.33
CA GLU A 304 5.14 13.42 -13.40
C GLU A 304 4.16 13.82 -12.29
N HIS A 305 4.13 15.12 -11.99
CA HIS A 305 3.15 15.75 -11.12
C HIS A 305 2.57 16.99 -11.80
N GLU A 306 1.33 17.32 -11.47
CA GLU A 306 0.71 18.55 -11.93
C GLU A 306 1.24 19.74 -11.12
N GLN A 307 1.69 20.78 -11.83
CA GLN A 307 2.12 22.04 -11.26
C GLN A 307 1.26 23.17 -11.83
N GLU A 308 0.69 24.00 -10.96
CA GLU A 308 -0.05 25.18 -11.38
C GLU A 308 0.92 26.29 -11.76
N LEU A 309 0.87 26.74 -13.02
CA LEU A 309 1.71 27.84 -13.53
C LEU A 309 1.04 29.20 -13.34
N SER A 310 -0.29 29.22 -13.47
CA SER A 310 -1.15 30.39 -13.24
C SER A 310 -2.55 29.89 -12.88
N PRO A 311 -3.43 30.72 -12.28
CA PRO A 311 -4.74 30.28 -11.81
C PRO A 311 -5.52 29.47 -12.87
N GLY A 312 -5.73 28.18 -12.62
CA GLY A 312 -6.45 27.26 -13.49
C GLY A 312 -5.66 26.67 -14.67
N VAL A 313 -4.36 26.96 -14.78
CA VAL A 313 -3.47 26.42 -15.83
C VAL A 313 -2.42 25.51 -15.20
N PHE A 314 -2.49 24.23 -15.55
CA PHE A 314 -1.63 23.17 -15.01
C PHE A 314 -0.74 22.59 -16.11
N GLU A 315 0.50 22.28 -15.74
CA GLU A 315 1.44 21.53 -16.56
C GLU A 315 1.89 20.26 -15.83
N ASN A 316 2.17 19.19 -16.58
CA ASN A 316 2.78 17.99 -16.03
C ASN A 316 4.31 18.14 -16.08
N VAL A 317 4.92 18.19 -14.90
CA VAL A 317 6.37 18.32 -14.74
C VAL A 317 6.97 17.02 -14.20
N PRO A 318 8.16 16.61 -14.67
CA PRO A 318 8.85 15.42 -14.18
C PRO A 318 9.08 15.47 -12.67
N SER A 319 8.97 14.33 -12.00
CA SER A 319 9.34 14.15 -10.60
C SER A 319 10.56 13.25 -10.52
N PRO A 320 11.76 13.78 -10.21
CA PRO A 320 13.00 13.01 -10.22
C PRO A 320 12.97 11.77 -9.30
N VAL A 321 12.34 11.90 -8.14
CA VAL A 321 12.19 10.78 -7.18
C VAL A 321 11.26 9.68 -7.69
N ASP A 322 10.18 10.05 -8.37
CA ASP A 322 9.27 9.08 -8.97
C ASP A 322 9.91 8.39 -10.17
N GLU A 323 10.66 9.13 -11.01
CA GLU A 323 11.39 8.59 -12.14
C GLU A 323 12.45 7.58 -11.69
N GLU A 324 13.32 7.95 -10.76
CA GLU A 324 14.39 7.11 -10.21
C GLU A 324 13.85 5.75 -9.73
N VAL A 325 12.75 5.77 -8.96
CA VAL A 325 12.17 4.56 -8.38
C VAL A 325 11.33 3.78 -9.39
N LYS A 326 10.37 4.43 -10.07
CA LYS A 326 9.35 3.73 -10.87
C LYS A 326 9.90 3.22 -12.19
N VAL A 327 10.81 3.95 -12.83
CA VAL A 327 11.44 3.46 -14.06
C VAL A 327 12.25 2.19 -13.78
N ALA A 328 12.97 2.15 -12.66
CA ALA A 328 13.70 0.95 -12.23
C ALA A 328 12.76 -0.23 -11.97
N VAL A 329 11.65 -0.01 -11.26
CA VAL A 329 10.62 -1.03 -11.00
C VAL A 329 10.08 -1.61 -12.30
N ILE A 330 9.61 -0.77 -13.24
CA ILE A 330 9.05 -1.25 -14.51
C ILE A 330 10.11 -1.98 -15.34
N ARG A 331 11.30 -1.39 -15.49
CA ARG A 331 12.41 -1.98 -16.25
C ARG A 331 12.77 -3.36 -15.71
N ASP A 332 12.92 -3.48 -14.40
CA ASP A 332 13.40 -4.72 -13.78
C ASP A 332 12.28 -5.77 -13.70
N THR A 333 11.01 -5.36 -13.56
CA THR A 333 9.86 -6.26 -13.78
C THR A 333 9.88 -6.84 -15.18
N LEU A 334 9.96 -6.00 -16.22
CA LEU A 334 9.99 -6.46 -17.62
C LEU A 334 11.16 -7.42 -17.88
N ARG A 335 12.31 -7.22 -17.24
CA ARG A 335 13.45 -8.14 -17.30
C ARG A 335 13.20 -9.47 -16.59
N LEU A 336 12.39 -9.50 -15.54
CA LEU A 336 12.07 -10.72 -14.78
C LEU A 336 11.00 -11.56 -15.47
N VAL A 337 10.11 -10.91 -16.22
CA VAL A 337 9.03 -11.57 -16.97
C VAL A 337 9.37 -11.74 -18.46
N ASP A 338 10.57 -11.39 -18.90
CA ASP A 338 10.99 -11.55 -20.30
C ASP A 338 10.90 -13.04 -20.74
N PRO A 339 10.03 -13.40 -21.69
CA PRO A 339 9.89 -14.77 -22.16
C PRO A 339 11.18 -15.32 -22.79
N GLN A 340 12.04 -14.46 -23.34
CA GLN A 340 13.27 -14.90 -24.00
C GLN A 340 14.32 -15.42 -23.00
N LYS A 341 14.24 -15.01 -21.72
CA LYS A 341 15.13 -15.53 -20.68
C LYS A 341 14.85 -16.99 -20.31
N LYS A 342 13.63 -17.49 -20.52
CA LYS A 342 13.30 -18.91 -20.29
C LYS A 342 13.87 -19.84 -21.38
N LYS A 343 14.36 -19.29 -22.50
CA LYS A 343 14.90 -20.05 -23.64
C LYS A 343 16.43 -20.18 -23.65
N ARG A 344 17.11 -19.65 -22.63
CA ARG A 344 18.55 -19.84 -22.39
C ARG A 344 18.71 -20.60 -21.09
#